data_AF-A0A1I0EK46-F1
#
_entry.id   AF-A0A1I0EK46-F1
#
_cell.length_a   1.000
_cell.length_b   1.000
_cell.length_c   1.000
_cell.angle_alpha   90.00
_cell.angle_beta   90.00
_cell.angle_gamma   90.00
#
_symmetry.space_group_name_H-M   'P 1'
#
loop_
_entity.id
_entity.type
_entity.pdbx_description
1 polymer ?
#
loop_
_entity_poly.entity_id
_entity_poly.type
_entity_poly.pdbx_seq_one_letter_code
_entity_poly.pdbx_strand_id
1 'polypeptide(L)' 'MATHHEVSEHQHGSMDITEHKKTFAGFIKMATWVVILSVAVLIFMALANS' A
#
# COMPACT_ATOMS: atom_id res chain seq x y z
N MET A 1 -14.66 5.26 -40.82
CA MET A 1 -15.71 5.64 -39.86
C MET A 1 -15.00 6.09 -38.60
N ALA A 2 -14.78 7.39 -38.46
CA ALA A 2 -14.07 7.95 -37.31
C ALA A 2 -14.98 7.80 -36.09
N THR A 3 -14.55 7.00 -35.12
CA THR A 3 -15.14 6.93 -33.79
C THR A 3 -15.00 8.30 -33.14
N HIS A 4 -16.13 8.92 -32.81
CA HIS A 4 -16.20 10.15 -32.03
C HIS A 4 -15.37 9.98 -30.75
N HIS A 5 -14.28 10.72 -30.62
CA HIS A 5 -13.61 10.91 -29.33
C HIS A 5 -14.54 11.78 -28.48
N GLU A 6 -15.38 11.15 -27.67
CA GLU A 6 -16.01 11.82 -26.54
C GLU A 6 -14.86 12.25 -25.63
N VAL A 7 -14.51 13.53 -25.64
CA VAL A 7 -13.57 14.10 -24.67
C VAL A 7 -14.30 14.03 -23.33
N SER A 8 -14.12 12.94 -22.59
CA SER A 8 -14.50 12.90 -21.19
C SER A 8 -13.64 13.95 -20.49
N GLU A 9 -14.25 15.09 -20.17
CA GLU A 9 -13.57 16.20 -19.52
C GLU A 9 -13.09 15.73 -18.14
N HIS A 10 -11.81 15.34 -18.06
CA HIS A 10 -11.23 14.84 -16.82
C HIS A 10 -11.06 16.00 -15.84
N GLN A 11 -11.88 16.06 -14.80
CA GLN A 11 -11.68 17.01 -13.71
C GLN A 11 -10.56 16.52 -12.80
N HIS A 12 -9.48 17.31 -12.75
CA HIS A 12 -8.35 17.00 -11.89
C HIS A 12 -8.80 16.86 -10.42
N GLY A 13 -8.41 15.78 -9.76
CA GLY A 13 -8.74 15.51 -8.36
C GLY A 13 -10.12 14.90 -8.12
N SER A 14 -10.96 14.73 -9.14
CA SER A 14 -12.26 14.06 -9.02
C SER A 14 -12.20 12.54 -9.22
N MET A 15 -11.01 11.98 -9.41
CA MET A 15 -10.81 10.53 -9.58
C MET A 15 -11.17 9.79 -8.30
N ASP A 16 -11.92 8.70 -8.41
CA ASP A 16 -12.15 7.79 -7.28
C ASP A 16 -10.83 7.11 -6.89
N ILE A 17 -10.44 7.31 -5.63
CA ILE A 17 -9.21 6.78 -5.04
C ILE A 17 -9.48 5.69 -3.98
N THR A 18 -10.67 5.10 -3.95
CA THR A 18 -11.07 4.08 -2.96
C THR A 18 -10.08 2.92 -2.90
N GLU A 19 -9.70 2.35 -4.05
CA GLU A 19 -8.73 1.25 -4.11
C GLU A 19 -7.32 1.68 -3.70
N HIS A 20 -6.90 2.92 -4.00
CA HIS A 20 -5.61 3.45 -3.56
C HIS A 20 -5.54 3.60 -2.04
N LYS A 21 -6.61 4.11 -1.40
CA LYS A 21 -6.72 4.21 0.06
C LYS A 21 -6.68 2.83 0.71
N LYS A 22 -7.40 1.85 0.16
CA LYS A 22 -7.42 0.46 0.64
C LYS A 22 -6.03 -0.18 0.52
N THR A 23 -5.35 0.03 -0.60
CA THR A 23 -3.99 -0.46 -0.83
C THR A 23 -3.01 0.15 0.18
N PHE A 24 -3.08 1.46 0.43
CA PHE A 24 -2.24 2.12 1.42
C PHE A 24 -2.48 1.58 2.84
N ALA A 25 -3.75 1.40 3.23
CA ALA A 25 -4.08 0.79 4.52
C ALA A 25 -3.51 -0.64 4.63
N GLY A 26 -3.60 -1.43 3.56
CA GLY A 26 -2.97 -2.75 3.48
C GLY A 26 -1.45 -2.68 3.62
N PHE A 27 -0.79 -1.76 2.90
CA PHE A 27 0.64 -1.54 2.97
C PHE A 27 1.11 -1.22 4.39
N ILE A 28 0.42 -0.30 5.10
CA ILE A 28 0.79 0.06 6.47
C ILE A 28 0.67 -1.16 7.41
N LYS A 29 -0.40 -1.95 7.29
CA LYS A 29 -0.53 -3.18 8.09
C LYS A 29 0.62 -4.15 7.81
N MET A 30 0.95 -4.39 6.54
CA MET A 30 2.06 -5.26 6.16
C MET A 30 3.40 -4.75 6.69
N ALA A 31 3.68 -3.46 6.57
CA ALA A 31 4.90 -2.83 7.07
C ALA A 31 5.03 -3.01 8.60
N THR A 32 3.94 -2.80 9.36
CA THR A 32 3.93 -3.04 10.81
C THR A 32 4.27 -4.49 11.16
N TRP A 33 3.72 -5.48 10.44
CA TRP A 33 4.04 -6.89 10.66
C TRP A 33 5.51 -7.20 10.38
N VAL A 34 6.09 -6.63 9.32
CA VAL A 34 7.52 -6.79 8.99
C VAL A 34 8.40 -6.24 10.11
N VAL A 35 8.09 -5.05 10.65
CA VAL A 35 8.85 -4.46 11.76
C VAL A 35 8.76 -5.35 13.00
N ILE A 36 7.55 -5.79 13.37
CA ILE A 36 7.36 -6.67 14.55
C ILE A 36 8.15 -7.96 14.39
N LEU A 37 8.07 -8.62 13.23
CA LEU A 37 8.79 -9.86 12.97
C LEU A 37 10.31 -9.65 13.02
N SER A 38 10.80 -8.56 12.43
CA SER A 38 12.22 -8.22 12.46
C SER A 38 12.73 -8.03 13.89
N VAL A 39 12.00 -7.27 14.73
CA VAL A 39 12.34 -7.09 16.15
C VAL A 39 12.28 -8.41 16.92
N ALA A 40 11.25 -9.22 16.69
CA ALA A 40 11.12 -10.53 17.34
C ALA A 40 12.30 -11.45 17.00
N VAL A 41 12.73 -11.49 15.74
CA VAL A 41 13.91 -12.26 15.30
C VAL A 41 15.18 -11.73 15.95
N LEU A 42 15.37 -10.41 16.01
CA LEU A 42 16.55 -9.81 16.67
C LEU A 42 16.62 -10.16 18.15
N ILE A 43 15.49 -10.08 18.87
CA ILE A 43 15.41 -10.47 20.28
C ILE A 43 15.70 -11.97 20.44
N PHE A 44 15.09 -12.82 19.61
CA PHE A 44 15.33 -14.26 19.64
C PHE A 44 16.82 -14.59 19.42
N MET A 45 17.45 -13.97 18.42
CA MET A 45 18.87 -14.15 18.14
C MET A 45 19.73 -13.70 19.32
N ALA A 46 19.41 -12.57 19.94
CA ALA A 46 20.13 -12.07 21.10
C ALA A 46 20.03 -13.01 22.32
N LEU A 47 18.89 -13.68 22.51
CA LEU A 47 18.68 -14.62 23.63
C LEU A 47 19.24 -16.02 23.34
N ALA A 48 19.13 -16.50 22.10
CA ALA A 48 19.53 -17.85 21.71
C ALA A 48 21.04 -17.94 21.37
N ASN A 49 21.65 -16.83 20.97
CA ASN A 49 23.06 -16.72 20.61
C ASN A 49 23.78 -15.67 21.49
N SER A 50 23.38 -15.55 22.76
CA SER A 50 24.12 -14.80 23.78
C SER A 50 25.40 -15.51 24.18
#